data_AF-A0A929Z4F7-F1
#
_entry.id   AF-A0A929Z4F7-F1
#
_cell.length_a   1.000
_cell.length_b   1.000
_cell.length_c   1.000
_cell.angle_alpha   90.00
_cell.angle_beta   90.00
_cell.angle_gamma   90.00
#
_symmetry.space_group_name_H-M   'P 1'
#
loop_
_entity.id
_entity.type
_entity.pdbx_description
1 polymer ?
#
loop_
_entity_poly.entity_id
_entity_poly.type
_entity_poly.pdbx_seq_one_letter_code
_entity_poly.pdbx_strand_id
1 'polypeptide(L)'
;PDYDRLMEILPRELPEDLALQNADTDPGYFYCYAKVRDLRSRLSETNDYDRIFKYRGIFIDIFPYEKMPLPLLWVSNRTFGRIYKVIKRTDLSTDVLKSKTRAIYRFNHRFVFPVLRALARLCPTKKLNYSPGIPYDNTIYEKETFPLKTLPFDGFEAPVPADCDAYLRRKFGDYMRLPDLNTIHQHSASITFDV
;
A
#
# COMPACT_ATOMS: atom_id res chain seq x y z
N PRO A 1 -12.46 6.38 10.11
CA PRO A 1 -11.93 6.98 8.86
C PRO A 1 -12.41 6.17 7.65
N ASP A 2 -12.37 6.71 6.43
CA ASP A 2 -12.90 6.00 5.25
C ASP A 2 -12.22 4.65 4.99
N TYR A 3 -10.90 4.58 5.22
CA TYR A 3 -10.13 3.35 5.09
C TYR A 3 -10.61 2.24 6.03
N ASP A 4 -10.80 2.53 7.32
CA ASP A 4 -11.25 1.54 8.31
C ASP A 4 -12.66 1.02 7.95
N ARG A 5 -13.55 1.93 7.52
CA ARG A 5 -14.89 1.57 7.04
C ARG A 5 -14.81 0.65 5.82
N LEU A 6 -13.90 0.92 4.87
CA LEU A 6 -13.70 0.08 3.70
C LEU A 6 -13.19 -1.32 4.09
N MET A 7 -12.30 -1.44 5.09
CA MET A 7 -11.81 -2.74 5.57
C MET A 7 -12.93 -3.60 6.19
N GLU A 8 -13.96 -2.98 6.76
CA GLU A 8 -15.14 -3.68 7.30
C GLU A 8 -16.13 -4.12 6.21
N ILE A 9 -16.23 -3.35 5.11
CA ILE A 9 -17.17 -3.58 4.01
C ILE A 9 -16.65 -4.65 3.05
N LEU A 10 -15.38 -4.57 2.64
CA LEU A 10 -14.82 -5.43 1.60
C LEU A 10 -15.03 -6.93 1.83
N PRO A 11 -14.85 -7.51 3.05
CA PRO A 11 -15.09 -8.93 3.27
C PRO A 11 -16.53 -9.40 3.00
N ARG A 12 -17.50 -8.47 2.94
CA ARG A 12 -18.93 -8.75 2.73
C ARG A 12 -19.38 -8.53 1.29
N GLU A 13 -18.69 -7.65 0.56
CA GLU A 13 -19.07 -7.24 -0.79
C GLU A 13 -18.18 -7.82 -1.89
N LEU A 14 -16.97 -8.28 -1.55
CA LEU A 14 -16.10 -8.94 -2.51
C LEU A 14 -16.72 -10.27 -2.97
N PRO A 15 -16.63 -10.61 -4.27
CA PRO A 15 -17.01 -11.92 -4.79
C PRO A 15 -16.11 -13.02 -4.22
N GLU A 16 -16.57 -14.27 -4.29
CA GLU A 16 -15.88 -15.42 -3.68
C GLU A 16 -14.49 -15.72 -4.25
N ASP A 17 -14.20 -15.24 -5.46
CA ASP A 17 -12.89 -15.35 -6.11
C ASP A 17 -11.92 -14.22 -5.75
N LEU A 18 -12.33 -13.26 -4.90
CA LEU A 18 -11.47 -12.21 -4.38
C LEU A 18 -11.38 -12.27 -2.85
N ALA A 19 -10.23 -11.87 -2.29
CA ALA A 19 -10.02 -11.79 -0.85
C ALA A 19 -9.34 -10.49 -0.43
N LEU A 20 -9.80 -9.93 0.69
CA LEU A 20 -9.10 -8.86 1.38
C LEU A 20 -7.86 -9.42 2.11
N GLN A 21 -6.69 -8.88 1.80
CA GLN A 21 -5.43 -9.16 2.46
C GLN A 21 -4.95 -7.92 3.23
N ASN A 22 -4.94 -8.02 4.55
CA ASN A 22 -4.35 -7.05 5.46
C ASN A 22 -3.75 -7.77 6.68
N ALA A 23 -3.25 -7.04 7.67
CA ALA A 23 -2.61 -7.65 8.86
C ALA A 23 -3.57 -8.46 9.76
N ASP A 24 -4.88 -8.22 9.63
CA ASP A 24 -5.93 -8.94 10.38
C ASP A 24 -6.33 -10.23 9.68
N THR A 25 -6.44 -10.22 8.35
CA THR A 25 -6.83 -11.39 7.55
C THR A 25 -5.66 -12.31 7.18
N ASP A 26 -4.43 -11.80 7.21
CA ASP A 26 -3.21 -12.54 6.89
C ASP A 26 -2.10 -12.26 7.92
N PRO A 27 -1.81 -13.22 8.81
CA PRO A 27 -0.75 -13.11 9.80
C PRO A 27 0.66 -12.83 9.30
N GLY A 28 0.98 -13.22 8.07
CA GLY A 28 2.28 -12.95 7.48
C GLY A 28 2.34 -11.63 6.73
N TYR A 29 1.19 -11.03 6.44
CA TYR A 29 1.10 -9.78 5.71
C TYR A 29 1.49 -8.61 6.60
N PHE A 30 2.65 -8.03 6.30
CA PHE A 30 3.27 -7.03 7.15
C PHE A 30 3.14 -5.61 6.62
N TYR A 31 2.53 -5.35 5.46
CA TYR A 31 2.42 -3.99 4.94
C TYR A 31 1.38 -3.14 5.70
N CYS A 32 1.57 -1.81 5.71
CA CYS A 32 0.68 -0.84 6.37
C CYS A 32 -0.49 -0.37 5.47
N TYR A 33 -0.79 -1.11 4.41
CA TYR A 33 -1.87 -0.85 3.46
C TYR A 33 -2.52 -2.19 3.12
N ALA A 34 -3.70 -2.20 2.50
CA ALA A 34 -4.39 -3.46 2.18
C ALA A 34 -4.23 -3.84 0.71
N LYS A 35 -4.47 -5.11 0.40
CA LYS A 35 -4.61 -5.64 -0.96
C LYS A 35 -5.95 -6.32 -1.13
N VAL A 36 -6.59 -6.15 -2.28
CA VAL A 36 -7.59 -7.10 -2.76
C VAL A 36 -6.85 -8.09 -3.65
N ARG A 37 -7.01 -9.39 -3.40
CA ARG A 37 -6.27 -10.48 -4.04
C ARG A 37 -7.22 -11.36 -4.83
N ASP A 38 -6.86 -11.64 -6.07
CA ASP A 38 -7.49 -12.71 -6.84
C ASP A 38 -7.08 -14.08 -6.29
N LEU A 39 -8.05 -14.99 -6.17
CA LEU A 39 -7.87 -16.35 -5.67
C LEU A 39 -7.67 -17.38 -6.78
N ARG A 40 -7.85 -16.99 -8.05
CA ARG A 40 -7.66 -17.86 -9.23
C ARG A 40 -6.35 -17.59 -9.98
N SER A 41 -5.46 -16.82 -9.39
CA SER A 41 -4.13 -16.57 -9.94
C SER A 41 -3.06 -16.66 -8.87
N ARG A 42 -1.82 -16.76 -9.34
CA ARG A 42 -0.62 -16.71 -8.51
C ARG A 42 0.42 -15.83 -9.18
N LEU A 43 0.85 -14.82 -8.45
CA LEU A 43 1.90 -13.86 -8.79
C LEU A 43 3.05 -14.04 -7.79
N SER A 44 4.25 -14.27 -8.31
CA SER A 44 5.47 -14.24 -7.50
C SER A 44 6.20 -12.92 -7.70
N GLU A 45 6.54 -12.22 -6.62
CA GLU A 45 7.31 -10.97 -6.69
C GLU A 45 8.83 -11.25 -6.73
N THR A 46 9.60 -10.38 -7.38
CA THR A 46 11.07 -10.55 -7.50
C THR A 46 11.83 -10.45 -6.16
N ASN A 47 11.18 -9.89 -5.13
CA ASN A 47 11.78 -9.66 -3.81
C ASN A 47 11.58 -10.85 -2.83
N ASP A 48 10.73 -11.83 -3.18
CA ASP A 48 10.37 -13.01 -2.38
C ASP A 48 9.82 -12.68 -0.96
N TYR A 49 9.28 -11.49 -0.75
CA TYR A 49 8.65 -11.09 0.51
C TYR A 49 7.31 -11.78 0.74
N ASP A 50 6.64 -12.15 -0.35
CA ASP A 50 5.34 -12.80 -0.37
C ASP A 50 5.39 -14.28 0.05
N ARG A 51 6.58 -14.85 0.30
CA ARG A 51 6.74 -16.23 0.79
C ARG A 51 6.07 -16.52 2.13
N ILE A 52 5.82 -15.48 2.94
CA ILE A 52 5.10 -15.61 4.21
C ILE A 52 3.64 -15.21 4.12
N PHE A 53 3.17 -14.74 2.96
CA PHE A 53 1.79 -14.31 2.78
C PHE A 53 0.87 -15.50 2.51
N LYS A 54 -0.35 -15.40 3.02
CA LYS A 54 -1.44 -16.36 2.77
C LYS A 54 -1.91 -16.29 1.32
N TYR A 55 -2.23 -15.09 0.84
CA TYR A 55 -2.74 -14.87 -0.51
C TYR A 55 -1.60 -14.42 -1.43
N ARG A 56 -1.49 -15.04 -2.62
CA ARG A 56 -0.42 -14.81 -3.60
C ARG A 56 -0.90 -14.50 -5.01
N GLY A 57 -2.17 -14.19 -5.25
CA GLY A 57 -2.67 -13.87 -6.60
C GLY A 57 -2.45 -12.43 -7.06
N ILE A 58 -2.92 -12.11 -8.26
CA ILE A 58 -2.94 -10.74 -8.79
C ILE A 58 -3.70 -9.82 -7.82
N PHE A 59 -3.35 -8.54 -7.76
CA PHE A 59 -3.82 -7.66 -6.71
C PHE A 59 -4.07 -6.22 -7.11
N ILE A 60 -4.94 -5.58 -6.32
CA ILE A 60 -5.14 -4.14 -6.27
C ILE A 60 -4.71 -3.65 -4.88
N ASP A 61 -3.78 -2.71 -4.83
CA ASP A 61 -3.34 -2.08 -3.58
C ASP A 61 -4.30 -0.95 -3.16
N ILE A 62 -4.60 -0.89 -1.86
CA ILE A 62 -5.45 0.14 -1.25
C ILE A 62 -4.62 0.92 -0.22
N PHE A 63 -4.18 2.13 -0.59
CA PHE A 63 -3.32 2.96 0.26
C PHE A 63 -4.11 4.01 1.04
N PRO A 64 -4.00 4.04 2.39
CA PRO A 64 -4.57 5.12 3.19
C PRO A 64 -3.72 6.40 3.16
N TYR A 65 -4.38 7.54 2.98
CA TYR A 65 -3.78 8.87 3.05
C TYR A 65 -4.09 9.58 4.36
N GLU A 66 -3.10 10.28 4.90
CA GLU A 66 -3.19 11.10 6.10
C GLU A 66 -2.48 12.45 5.91
N LYS A 67 -2.90 13.47 6.68
CA LYS A 67 -2.19 14.77 6.78
C LYS A 67 -0.95 14.61 7.67
N MET A 68 0.08 13.98 7.12
CA MET A 68 1.32 13.65 7.85
C MET A 68 2.53 14.40 7.26
N PRO A 69 3.31 15.15 8.06
CA PRO A 69 4.58 15.74 7.61
C PRO A 69 5.60 14.67 7.15
N LEU A 70 6.27 14.91 6.03
CA LEU A 70 7.27 13.97 5.46
C LEU A 70 8.36 13.55 6.44
N PRO A 71 8.94 14.44 7.29
CA PRO A 71 9.96 14.02 8.25
C PRO A 71 9.46 12.96 9.24
N LEU A 72 8.19 13.04 9.66
CA LEU A 72 7.60 12.03 10.56
C LEU A 72 7.38 10.70 9.82
N LEU A 73 7.03 10.75 8.53
CA LEU A 73 6.96 9.54 7.70
C LEU A 73 8.33 8.88 7.54
N TRP A 74 9.40 9.65 7.35
CA TRP A 74 10.76 9.10 7.30
C TRP A 74 11.13 8.39 8.60
N VAL A 75 10.77 8.94 9.76
CA VAL A 75 10.94 8.27 11.05
C VAL A 75 10.13 6.98 11.11
N SER A 76 8.86 7.02 10.69
CA SER A 76 8.01 5.81 10.65
C SER A 76 8.59 4.71 9.75
N ASN A 77 9.16 5.10 8.60
CA ASN A 77 9.76 4.19 7.64
C ASN A 77 11.08 3.62 8.15
N ARG A 78 11.82 4.39 8.98
CA ARG A 78 13.05 3.92 9.62
C ARG A 78 12.78 2.83 10.67
N THR A 79 11.74 3.00 11.48
CA THR A 79 11.37 2.03 12.51
C THR A 79 10.70 0.79 11.91
N PHE A 80 9.82 0.99 10.94
CA PHE A 80 9.12 -0.07 10.24
C PHE A 80 10.03 -0.86 9.29
N GLY A 81 10.99 -0.18 8.66
CA GLY A 81 11.93 -0.79 7.70
C GLY A 81 12.83 -1.88 8.29
N ARG A 82 12.83 -2.06 9.62
CA ARG A 82 13.41 -3.24 10.28
C ARG A 82 12.78 -4.54 9.81
N ILE A 83 11.49 -4.53 9.42
CA ILE A 83 10.79 -5.68 8.84
C ILE A 83 11.51 -6.17 7.58
N TYR A 84 11.93 -5.26 6.70
CA TYR A 84 12.67 -5.62 5.48
C TYR A 84 14.02 -6.30 5.76
N LYS A 85 14.65 -6.01 6.90
CA LYS A 85 15.88 -6.71 7.31
C LYS A 85 15.58 -8.13 7.79
N VAL A 86 14.44 -8.34 8.47
CA VAL A 86 14.00 -9.65 8.94
C VAL A 86 13.57 -10.51 7.77
N ILE A 87 12.71 -10.00 6.88
CA ILE A 87 12.20 -10.76 5.74
C ILE A 87 13.27 -11.11 4.69
N LYS A 88 14.43 -10.45 4.70
CA LYS A 88 15.56 -10.83 3.83
C LYS A 88 16.37 -12.02 4.36
N ARG A 89 16.13 -12.46 5.60
CA ARG A 89 16.81 -13.62 6.20
C ARG A 89 16.25 -14.92 5.59
N THR A 90 17.13 -15.73 5.02
CA THR A 90 16.82 -17.04 4.41
C THR A 90 17.11 -18.22 5.32
N ASP A 91 17.83 -17.99 6.43
CA ASP A 91 18.18 -18.98 7.45
C ASP A 91 17.06 -19.23 8.48
N LEU A 92 16.00 -18.44 8.45
CA LEU A 92 14.88 -18.53 9.40
C LEU A 92 13.68 -19.23 8.77
N SER A 93 12.97 -20.05 9.55
CA SER A 93 11.70 -20.63 9.11
C SER A 93 10.63 -19.55 8.89
N THR A 94 9.66 -19.86 8.04
CA THR A 94 8.54 -18.95 7.71
C THR A 94 7.75 -18.55 8.95
N ASP A 95 7.56 -19.44 9.92
CA ASP A 95 6.83 -19.14 11.16
C ASP A 95 7.59 -18.18 12.09
N VAL A 96 8.92 -18.33 12.15
CA VAL A 96 9.79 -17.40 12.88
C VAL A 96 9.77 -16.02 12.21
N LEU A 97 9.83 -15.97 10.87
CA LEU A 97 9.70 -14.74 10.10
C LEU A 97 8.37 -14.05 10.40
N LYS A 98 7.24 -14.74 10.24
CA LYS A 98 5.89 -14.23 10.54
C LYS A 98 5.81 -13.67 11.97
N SER A 99 6.33 -14.40 12.95
CA SER A 99 6.30 -13.99 14.36
C SER A 99 7.11 -12.70 14.59
N LYS A 100 8.31 -12.60 14.01
CA LYS A 100 9.18 -11.42 14.14
C LYS A 100 8.61 -10.20 13.40
N THR A 101 8.14 -10.36 12.17
CA THR A 101 7.56 -9.25 11.39
C THR A 101 6.30 -8.72 12.07
N ARG A 102 5.43 -9.62 12.55
CA ARG A 102 4.23 -9.26 13.33
C ARG A 102 4.56 -8.53 14.63
N ALA A 103 5.61 -8.95 15.35
CA ALA A 103 6.03 -8.24 16.56
C ALA A 103 6.46 -6.79 16.26
N ILE A 104 7.25 -6.58 15.21
CA ILE A 104 7.67 -5.24 14.77
C ILE A 104 6.47 -4.42 14.30
N TYR A 105 5.57 -5.02 13.52
CA TYR A 105 4.33 -4.39 13.05
C TYR A 105 3.49 -3.88 14.22
N ARG A 106 3.20 -4.75 15.20
CA ARG A 106 2.40 -4.40 16.39
C ARG A 106 3.07 -3.32 17.24
N PHE A 107 4.38 -3.40 17.44
CA PHE A 107 5.10 -2.37 18.19
C PHE A 107 4.97 -0.99 17.52
N ASN A 108 5.14 -0.92 16.21
CA ASN A 108 4.99 0.33 15.47
C ASN A 108 3.55 0.86 15.54
N HIS A 109 2.54 0.01 15.30
CA HIS A 109 1.13 0.42 15.33
C HIS A 109 0.65 0.81 16.72
N ARG A 110 1.14 0.15 17.78
CA ARG A 110 0.71 0.41 19.15
C ARG A 110 1.38 1.63 19.78
N PHE A 111 2.65 1.88 19.47
CA PHE A 111 3.45 2.88 20.17
C PHE A 111 3.97 3.97 19.24
N VAL A 112 4.67 3.60 18.16
CA VAL A 112 5.37 4.57 17.30
C VAL A 112 4.38 5.45 16.53
N PHE A 113 3.46 4.85 15.78
CA PHE A 113 2.55 5.58 14.90
C PHE A 113 1.60 6.51 15.65
N PRO A 114 1.01 6.12 16.81
CA PRO A 114 0.21 7.05 17.62
C PRO A 114 1.00 8.27 18.10
N VAL A 115 2.27 8.07 18.54
CA VAL A 115 3.15 9.18 18.94
C VAL A 115 3.44 10.09 17.75
N LEU A 116 3.78 9.53 16.58
CA LEU A 116 4.01 10.34 15.37
C LEU A 116 2.77 11.11 14.94
N ARG A 117 1.58 10.50 15.00
CA ARG A 117 0.30 11.18 14.74
C ARG A 117 0.02 12.30 15.74
N ALA A 118 0.36 12.11 17.02
CA ALA A 118 0.24 13.15 18.03
C ALA A 118 1.19 14.33 17.73
N LEU A 119 2.45 14.05 17.38
CA LEU A 119 3.42 15.07 16.98
C LEU A 119 3.00 15.80 15.69
N ALA A 120 2.39 15.10 14.73
CA ALA A 120 1.89 15.70 13.50
C ALA A 120 0.82 16.77 13.75
N ARG A 121 0.04 16.65 14.84
CA ARG A 121 -0.94 17.67 15.23
C ARG A 121 -0.29 18.98 15.67
N LEU A 122 0.97 18.95 16.11
CA LEU A 122 1.74 20.15 16.48
C LEU A 122 2.33 20.88 15.26
N CYS A 123 2.50 20.17 14.14
CA CYS A 123 3.04 20.70 12.89
C CYS A 123 2.09 20.37 11.73
N PRO A 124 0.91 21.02 11.66
CA PRO A 124 -0.11 20.67 10.68
C PRO A 124 0.37 20.93 9.25
N THR A 125 0.02 20.01 8.36
CA THR A 125 0.29 20.11 6.91
C THR A 125 -1.01 20.07 6.13
N LYS A 126 -1.06 20.83 5.02
CA LYS A 126 -2.14 20.73 4.02
C LYS A 126 -1.92 19.62 3.00
N LYS A 127 -0.72 19.02 3.01
CA LYS A 127 -0.34 17.93 2.10
C LYS A 127 -0.90 16.61 2.64
N LEU A 128 -1.45 15.81 1.74
CA LEU A 128 -1.84 14.43 2.03
C LEU A 128 -0.70 13.54 1.58
N ASN A 129 -0.25 12.67 2.47
CA ASN A 129 0.77 11.65 2.21
C ASN A 129 0.24 10.29 2.60
N TYR A 130 0.92 9.22 2.18
CA TYR A 130 0.60 7.90 2.70
C TYR A 130 0.76 7.83 4.22
N SER A 131 0.01 6.93 4.83
CA SER A 131 0.01 6.69 6.27
C SER A 131 1.36 6.13 6.77
N PRO A 132 1.66 6.28 8.08
CA PRO A 132 2.91 5.80 8.66
C PRO A 132 3.25 4.33 8.34
N GLY A 133 4.52 4.08 8.02
CA GLY A 133 5.05 2.75 7.68
C GLY A 133 4.92 2.33 6.22
N ILE A 134 4.26 3.15 5.38
CA ILE A 134 4.23 2.96 3.93
C ILE A 134 5.52 3.57 3.34
N PRO A 135 6.42 2.77 2.74
CA PRO A 135 7.76 3.19 2.34
C PRO A 135 7.81 3.90 0.98
N TYR A 136 6.69 4.51 0.57
CA TYR A 136 6.55 5.18 -0.70
C TYR A 136 6.21 6.64 -0.46
N ASP A 137 6.83 7.54 -1.22
CA ASP A 137 6.51 8.95 -1.17
C ASP A 137 5.51 9.25 -2.31
N ASN A 138 4.28 9.62 -1.96
CA ASN A 138 3.28 10.06 -2.92
C ASN A 138 2.47 11.21 -2.32
N THR A 139 3.02 12.43 -2.38
CA THR A 139 2.34 13.62 -1.88
C THR A 139 1.25 14.07 -2.85
N ILE A 140 0.02 14.19 -2.34
CA ILE A 140 -1.13 14.73 -3.07
C ILE A 140 -1.68 15.96 -2.35
N TYR A 141 -2.47 16.76 -3.06
CA TYR A 141 -2.99 18.02 -2.57
C TYR A 141 -4.51 17.97 -2.62
N GLU A 142 -5.12 18.19 -1.47
CA GLU A 142 -6.57 18.08 -1.29
C GLU A 142 -7.35 18.94 -2.31
N LYS A 143 -6.86 20.15 -2.59
CA LYS A 143 -7.43 21.08 -3.58
C LYS A 143 -7.39 20.60 -5.05
N GLU A 144 -6.52 19.66 -5.38
CA GLU A 144 -6.39 19.10 -6.74
C GLU A 144 -7.08 17.74 -6.85
N THR A 145 -7.24 17.06 -5.72
CA THR A 145 -7.89 15.75 -5.65
C THR A 145 -9.39 15.87 -5.47
N PHE A 146 -9.86 16.74 -4.57
CA PHE A 146 -11.25 16.82 -4.16
C PHE A 146 -11.93 18.13 -4.60
N PRO A 147 -13.25 18.13 -4.88
CA PRO A 147 -14.11 16.93 -4.95
C PRO A 147 -13.73 16.04 -6.14
N LEU A 148 -13.97 14.73 -6.03
CA LEU A 148 -13.70 13.81 -7.13
C LEU A 148 -14.64 14.10 -8.30
N LYS A 149 -14.16 13.87 -9.53
CA LYS A 149 -15.00 13.78 -10.73
C LYS A 149 -15.00 12.34 -11.25
N THR A 150 -15.86 12.02 -12.22
CA THR A 150 -15.85 10.72 -12.88
C THR A 150 -15.32 10.85 -14.30
N LEU A 151 -14.66 9.79 -14.77
CA LEU A 151 -14.27 9.61 -16.18
C LEU A 151 -14.52 8.16 -16.61
N PRO A 152 -14.82 7.91 -17.89
CA PRO A 152 -14.96 6.55 -18.40
C PRO A 152 -13.61 5.83 -18.39
N PHE A 153 -13.59 4.62 -17.85
CA PHE A 153 -12.44 3.72 -17.83
C PHE A 153 -12.93 2.28 -17.95
N ASP A 154 -12.47 1.55 -18.96
CA ASP A 154 -12.76 0.12 -19.17
C ASP A 154 -14.24 -0.29 -18.97
N GLY A 155 -15.16 0.49 -19.55
CA GLY A 155 -16.59 0.21 -19.50
C GLY A 155 -17.33 0.64 -18.23
N PHE A 156 -16.67 1.32 -17.28
CA PHE A 156 -17.32 1.92 -16.11
C PHE A 156 -16.90 3.37 -15.86
N GLU A 157 -17.64 4.08 -15.02
CA GLU A 157 -17.30 5.44 -14.58
C GLU A 157 -16.40 5.37 -13.34
N ALA A 158 -15.13 5.73 -13.49
CA ALA A 158 -14.15 5.68 -12.41
C ALA A 158 -14.03 7.05 -11.70
N PRO A 159 -13.96 7.09 -10.36
CA PRO A 159 -13.65 8.31 -9.64
C PRO A 159 -12.19 8.70 -9.84
N VAL A 160 -11.94 9.96 -10.18
CA VAL A 160 -10.61 10.52 -10.44
C VAL A 160 -10.42 11.87 -9.74
N PRO A 161 -9.16 12.32 -9.53
CA PRO A 161 -8.88 13.67 -9.03
C PRO A 161 -9.61 14.77 -9.83
N ALA A 162 -10.10 15.80 -9.14
CA ALA A 162 -10.73 16.98 -9.77
C ALA A 162 -9.88 17.52 -10.94
N ASP A 163 -8.58 17.70 -10.68
CA ASP A 163 -7.59 18.18 -11.62
C ASP A 163 -6.58 17.06 -11.95
N CYS A 164 -7.00 16.16 -12.86
CA CYS A 164 -6.15 15.05 -13.30
C CYS A 164 -4.85 15.52 -13.98
N ASP A 165 -4.91 16.59 -14.78
CA ASP A 165 -3.73 17.08 -15.51
C ASP A 165 -2.69 17.63 -14.52
N ALA A 166 -3.09 18.46 -13.56
CA ALA A 166 -2.18 18.95 -12.52
C ALA A 166 -1.60 17.81 -11.66
N TYR A 167 -2.43 16.81 -11.30
CA TYR A 167 -1.98 15.64 -10.56
C TYR A 167 -0.91 14.86 -11.34
N LEU A 168 -1.20 14.50 -12.59
CA LEU A 168 -0.32 13.68 -13.44
C LEU A 168 0.95 14.43 -13.82
N ARG A 169 0.87 15.73 -14.12
CA ARG A 169 2.06 16.57 -14.38
C ARG A 169 2.98 16.67 -13.18
N ARG A 170 2.43 16.83 -11.97
CA ARG A 170 3.28 16.84 -10.76
C ARG A 170 3.96 15.50 -10.55
N LYS A 171 3.24 14.40 -10.75
CA LYS A 171 3.74 13.07 -10.43
C LYS A 171 4.73 12.53 -11.48
N PHE A 172 4.45 12.75 -12.75
CA PHE A 172 5.16 12.11 -13.86
C PHE A 172 5.82 13.10 -14.84
N GLY A 173 5.62 14.41 -14.68
CA GLY A 173 6.12 15.41 -15.62
C GLY A 173 5.31 15.41 -16.91
N ASP A 174 5.98 15.22 -18.06
CA ASP A 174 5.31 15.08 -19.35
C ASP A 174 4.69 13.67 -19.50
N TYR A 175 3.60 13.44 -18.77
CA TYR A 175 2.98 12.11 -18.63
C TYR A 175 2.36 11.57 -19.93
N MET A 176 2.17 12.43 -20.94
CA MET A 176 1.68 12.03 -22.27
C MET A 176 2.80 11.46 -23.15
N ARG A 177 4.05 11.60 -22.71
CA ARG A 177 5.21 10.98 -23.35
C ARG A 177 5.61 9.73 -22.57
N LEU A 178 5.70 8.61 -23.28
CA LEU A 178 6.17 7.36 -22.69
C LEU A 178 7.62 7.52 -22.18
N PRO A 179 7.96 6.93 -21.01
CA PRO A 179 9.35 6.82 -20.58
C PRO A 179 10.12 5.90 -21.52
N ASP A 180 11.44 5.92 -21.44
CA ASP A 180 12.29 4.96 -22.15
C ASP A 180 11.91 3.53 -21.74
N LEU A 181 11.43 2.73 -22.69
CA LEU A 181 10.95 1.37 -22.44
C LEU A 181 12.06 0.47 -21.88
N ASN A 182 13.33 0.77 -22.15
CA ASN A 182 14.47 0.01 -21.62
C ASN A 182 14.68 0.24 -20.11
N THR A 183 14.06 1.28 -19.54
CA THR A 183 14.12 1.59 -18.11
C THR A 183 12.93 1.02 -17.33
N ILE A 184 11.98 0.39 -18.00
CA ILE A 184 10.80 -0.20 -17.37
C ILE A 184 11.17 -1.55 -16.78
N HIS A 185 11.11 -1.66 -15.46
CA HIS A 185 11.35 -2.90 -14.73
C HIS A 185 10.03 -3.50 -14.25
N GLN A 186 9.78 -4.76 -14.58
CA GLN A 186 8.66 -5.51 -14.02
C GLN A 186 9.02 -6.00 -12.61
N HIS A 187 8.08 -5.83 -11.68
CA HIS A 187 8.25 -6.31 -10.29
C HIS A 187 7.71 -7.74 -10.09
N SER A 188 6.96 -8.28 -11.05
CA SER A 188 6.52 -9.67 -11.08
C SER A 188 7.59 -10.57 -11.69
N ALA A 189 7.92 -11.66 -11.01
CA ALA A 189 8.79 -12.72 -11.53
C ALA A 189 8.02 -13.72 -12.41
N SER A 190 6.79 -14.07 -12.02
CA SER A 190 5.92 -14.97 -12.79
C SER A 190 4.46 -14.76 -12.41
N ILE A 191 3.56 -15.07 -13.35
CA ILE A 191 2.11 -15.06 -13.16
C ILE A 191 1.57 -16.37 -13.74
N THR A 192 0.76 -17.08 -12.97
CA THR A 192 0.01 -18.26 -13.41
C THR A 192 -1.46 -18.09 -13.09
N PHE A 193 -2.34 -18.64 -13.94
CA PHE A 193 -3.78 -18.67 -13.73
C PHE A 193 -4.17 -20.12 -13.47
N ASP A 194 -5.01 -20.32 -12.45
CA ASP A 194 -5.61 -21.62 -12.20
C ASP A 194 -6.69 -21.82 -13.28
N VAL A 195 -6.53 -22.88 -14.07
CA VAL A 195 -7.49 -23.30 -15.12
C VAL A 195 -8.66 -24.03 -14.49
#